data_AF-A0A424XX85-F1
#
_entry.id   AF-A0A424XX85-F1
#
_cell.length_a   1.000
_cell.length_b   1.000
_cell.length_c   1.000
_cell.angle_alpha   90.00
_cell.angle_beta   90.00
_cell.angle_gamma   90.00
#
_symmetry.space_group_name_H-M   'P 1'
#
loop_
_entity.id
_entity.type
_entity.pdbx_description
1 polymer ?
#
loop_
_entity_poly.entity_id
_entity_poly.type
_entity_poly.pdbx_seq_one_letter_code
_entity_poly.pdbx_strand_id
1 'polypeptide(L)' 'MNKKNVAIVGVTGYTGMELVRILTNHPGFEISAVT' A
#
# COMPACT_ATOMS: atom_id res chain seq x y z
N MET A 1 15.52 -2.91 8.41
CA MET A 1 14.51 -3.96 8.18
C MET A 1 14.20 -3.95 6.70
N ASN A 2 14.21 -5.10 6.01
CA ASN A 2 13.99 -5.12 4.56
C ASN A 2 12.49 -4.88 4.27
N LYS A 3 12.15 -3.87 3.47
CA LYS A 3 10.76 -3.58 3.11
C LYS A 3 10.23 -4.65 2.16
N LYS A 4 8.95 -5.02 2.31
CA LYS A 4 8.26 -5.89 1.36
C LYS A 4 7.59 -5.03 0.29
N ASN A 5 7.93 -5.29 -0.98
CA ASN A 5 7.27 -4.65 -2.11
C ASN A 5 5.89 -5.27 -2.31
N VAL A 6 4.86 -4.41 -2.39
CA VAL A 6 3.47 -4.82 -2.54
C VAL A 6 2.76 -3.98 -3.60
N ALA A 7 1.79 -4.59 -4.27
CA ALA A 7 0.85 -3.89 -5.14
C ALA A 7 -0.53 -3.84 -4.49
N ILE A 8 -1.30 -2.77 -4.74
CA ILE A 8 -2.67 -2.62 -4.23
C ILE A 8 -3.62 -2.54 -5.43
N VAL A 9 -4.60 -3.44 -5.48
CA VAL A 9 -5.63 -3.50 -6.54
C VAL A 9 -6.97 -3.08 -5.95
N GLY A 10 -7.73 -2.28 -6.70
CA GLY A 10 -8.98 -1.70 -6.24
C GLY A 10 -8.77 -0.44 -5.40
N VAL A 11 -7.74 0.36 -5.71
CA VAL A 11 -7.38 1.53 -4.91
C VAL A 11 -8.47 2.61 -4.90
N THR A 12 -9.36 2.61 -5.90
CA THR A 12 -10.49 3.54 -6.01
C THR A 12 -11.60 3.29 -4.99
N GLY A 13 -11.66 2.08 -4.41
CA GLY A 13 -12.54 1.80 -3.28
C GLY A 13 -12.01 2.44 -2.00
N TYR A 14 -12.91 2.80 -1.09
CA TYR A 14 -12.54 3.42 0.20
C TYR A 14 -11.52 2.56 0.98
N THR A 15 -11.73 1.24 1.01
CA THR A 15 -10.80 0.30 1.63
C THR A 15 -9.41 0.35 1.02
N GLY A 16 -9.30 0.47 -0.30
CA GLY A 16 -8.03 0.58 -1.01
C GLY A 16 -7.29 1.88 -0.66
N MET A 17 -8.01 3.00 -0.62
CA MET A 17 -7.42 4.29 -0.22
C MET A 17 -6.92 4.27 1.24
N GLU A 18 -7.69 3.73 2.18
CA GLU A 18 -7.26 3.64 3.56
C GLU A 18 -6.07 2.69 3.74
N LEU A 19 -6.03 1.60 2.98
CA LEU A 19 -4.87 0.71 2.97
C LEU A 19 -3.61 1.43 2.46
N VAL A 20 -3.70 2.20 1.38
CA VAL A 20 -2.60 3.05 0.90
C VAL A 20 -2.15 4.01 1.99
N ARG A 21 -3.09 4.73 2.63
CA ARG A 21 -2.80 5.70 3.68
C ARG A 21 -2.04 5.07 4.86
N ILE A 22 -2.45 3.88 5.29
CA ILE A 22 -1.79 3.13 6.37
C ILE A 22 -0.39 2.68 5.93
N LEU A 23 -0.28 2.06 4.75
CA LEU A 23 0.97 1.45 4.29
C LEU A 23 2.03 2.47 3.86
N THR A 24 1.64 3.68 3.45
CA THR A 24 2.56 4.76 3.04
C THR A 24 3.58 5.11 4.14
N ASN A 25 3.18 5.02 5.41
CA ASN A 25 4.05 5.31 6.55
C ASN A 25 4.54 4.05 7.29
N HIS A 26 4.26 2.84 6.77
CA HIS A 26 4.61 1.61 7.48
C HIS A 26 6.07 1.19 7.18
N PRO A 27 6.92 0.98 8.19
CA PRO A 27 8.35 0.71 8.00
C PRO A 27 8.67 -0.63 7.33
N GLY A 28 7.69 -1.54 7.28
CA GLY A 28 7.82 -2.88 6.70
C GLY A 28 7.36 -3.02 5.24
N PHE A 29 6.77 -2.00 4.64
CA PHE A 29 6.17 -2.10 3.30
C PHE A 29 6.62 -0.97 2.39
N GLU A 30 6.61 -1.25 1.08
CA GLU A 30 6.81 -0.30 0.01
C GLU A 30 5.77 -0.58 -1.07
N ILE A 31 4.94 0.41 -1.40
CA ILE A 31 3.90 0.28 -2.41
C ILE A 31 4.57 0.48 -3.78
N SER A 32 4.72 -0.60 -4.54
CA SER A 32 5.42 -0.59 -5.83
C SER A 32 4.47 -0.36 -7.02
N ALA A 33 3.17 -0.59 -6.85
CA ALA A 33 2.15 -0.37 -7.87
C ALA A 33 0.75 -0.22 -7.26
N VAL A 34 -0.13 0.50 -7.96
CA VAL A 34 -1.56 0.60 -7.65
C VAL A 34 -2.39 0.39 -8.92
N THR A 35 -3.57 -0.21 -8.78
CA THR A 35 -4.55 -0.44 -9.87
C THR A 35 -5.96 -0.24 -9.36
#